data_AF-A0AAU9U7R5-F1
#
_entry.id   AF-A0AAU9U7R5-F1
#
_cell.length_a   1.000
_cell.length_b   1.000
_cell.length_c   1.000
_cell.angle_alpha   90.00
_cell.angle_beta   90.00
_cell.angle_gamma   90.00
#
_symmetry.space_group_name_H-M   'P 1'
#
loop_
_entity.id
_entity.type
_entity.pdbx_description
1 polymer ?
#
loop_
_entity_poly.entity_id
_entity_poly.type
_entity_poly.pdbx_seq_one_letter_code
_entity_poly.pdbx_strand_id
1 'polypeptide(L)'
;MPKPDSRDFEERYTACFVDFGLKIATGLLLGSMLGGFFLHGYRKWPMYIGGGLGFGMAYSNCENSLNNFLLSMDPKACVIK
;
A
#
# COMPACT_ATOMS: atom_id res chain seq x y z
N MET A 1 1.21 -20.28 14.44
CA MET A 1 1.38 -20.68 13.03
C MET A 1 0.61 -19.69 12.17
N PRO A 2 1.25 -19.00 11.20
CA PRO A 2 0.52 -18.17 10.24
C PRO A 2 -0.40 -19.07 9.43
N LYS A 3 -1.65 -18.65 9.23
CA LYS A 3 -2.68 -19.40 8.51
C LYS A 3 -2.25 -19.51 7.03
N PRO A 4 -2.41 -20.67 6.36
CA PRO A 4 -2.11 -20.76 4.93
C PRO A 4 -3.02 -19.79 4.17
N ASP A 5 -2.41 -18.78 3.56
CA ASP A 5 -3.08 -17.74 2.78
C ASP A 5 -3.16 -18.22 1.33
N SER A 6 -4.34 -18.68 0.93
CA SER A 6 -4.64 -19.30 -0.37
C SER A 6 -4.80 -18.30 -1.52
N ARG A 7 -4.48 -17.01 -1.32
CA ARG A 7 -4.64 -15.98 -2.35
C ARG A 7 -3.53 -16.03 -3.37
N ASP A 8 -3.92 -15.94 -4.64
CA ASP A 8 -2.99 -15.90 -5.77
C ASP A 8 -2.21 -14.58 -5.83
N PHE A 9 -1.15 -14.56 -6.64
CA PHE A 9 -0.36 -13.35 -6.88
C PHE A 9 -1.22 -12.17 -7.35
N GLU A 10 -2.16 -12.43 -8.27
CA GLU A 10 -3.02 -11.40 -8.86
C GLU A 10 -3.95 -10.77 -7.82
N GLU A 11 -4.52 -11.58 -6.92
CA GLU A 11 -5.38 -11.09 -5.84
C GLU A 11 -4.58 -10.23 -4.84
N ARG A 12 -3.36 -10.65 -4.49
CA ARG A 12 -2.47 -9.89 -3.60
C ARG A 12 -2.04 -8.57 -4.22
N TYR A 13 -1.68 -8.58 -5.50
CA TYR A 13 -1.30 -7.39 -6.24
C TYR A 13 -2.47 -6.40 -6.34
N THR A 14 -3.66 -6.90 -6.68
CA THR A 14 -4.88 -6.09 -6.75
C THR A 14 -5.23 -5.49 -5.39
N ALA A 15 -5.13 -6.29 -4.32
CA ALA A 15 -5.34 -5.81 -2.95
C ALA A 15 -4.34 -4.72 -2.54
N CYS A 16 -3.07 -4.84 -2.94
CA CYS A 16 -2.09 -3.77 -2.73
C CYS A 16 -2.52 -2.48 -3.43
N PHE A 17 -2.92 -2.56 -4.69
CA PHE A 17 -3.31 -1.38 -5.47
C PHE A 17 -4.50 -0.65 -4.82
N VAL A 18 -5.47 -1.40 -4.31
CA VAL A 18 -6.60 -0.86 -3.56
C VAL A 18 -6.15 -0.23 -2.24
N ASP A 19 -5.24 -0.86 -1.48
CA ASP A 19 -4.70 -0.32 -0.22
C ASP A 19 -3.94 0.99 -0.44
N PHE A 20 -3.14 1.08 -1.53
CA PHE A 20 -2.50 2.32 -1.96
C PHE A 20 -3.52 3.42 -2.22
N GLY A 21 -4.53 3.14 -3.05
CA GLY A 21 -5.59 4.09 -3.37
C GLY A 21 -6.28 4.62 -2.12
N LEU A 22 -6.67 3.70 -1.22
CA LEU A 22 -7.35 4.04 0.04
C LEU A 22 -6.49 4.86 0.98
N LYS A 23 -5.24 4.46 1.24
CA LYS A 23 -4.37 5.16 2.20
C LYS A 23 -3.93 6.52 1.70
N ILE A 24 -3.62 6.65 0.42
CA ILE A 24 -3.26 7.93 -0.18
C ILE A 24 -4.47 8.86 -0.18
N ALA A 25 -5.64 8.39 -0.64
CA ALA A 25 -6.86 9.21 -0.66
C ALA A 25 -7.25 9.68 0.75
N THR A 26 -7.19 8.78 1.73
CA THR A 26 -7.47 9.11 3.13
C THR A 26 -6.47 10.12 3.67
N GLY A 27 -5.18 9.93 3.41
CA GLY A 27 -4.12 10.86 3.81
C GLY A 27 -4.25 12.24 3.18
N LEU A 28 -4.65 12.31 1.91
CA LEU A 28 -4.93 13.56 1.20
C LEU A 28 -6.16 14.27 1.76
N LEU A 29 -7.25 13.54 2.00
CA LEU A 29 -8.49 14.10 2.59
C LEU A 29 -8.23 14.66 3.98
N LEU A 30 -7.58 13.89 4.86
CA LEU A 30 -7.23 14.34 6.20
C LEU A 30 -6.25 15.53 6.15
N GLY A 31 -5.21 15.46 5.32
CA GLY A 31 -4.26 16.56 5.12
C GLY A 31 -4.93 17.82 4.56
N SER A 32 -5.96 17.67 3.71
CA SER A 32 -6.76 18.78 3.20
C SER A 32 -7.59 19.44 4.30
N MET A 33 -8.29 18.64 5.11
CA MET A 33 -9.12 19.15 6.20
C MET A 33 -8.27 19.85 7.26
N LEU A 34 -7.11 19.28 7.61
CA LEU A 34 -6.16 19.88 8.55
C LEU A 34 -5.54 21.17 7.98
N GLY A 35 -5.14 21.17 6.70
CA GLY A 35 -4.60 22.35 6.03
C GLY A 35 -5.59 23.51 5.95
N GLY A 36 -6.86 23.21 5.67
CA GLY A 36 -7.93 24.20 5.58
C GLY A 36 -8.38 24.72 6.94
N PHE A 37 -8.59 23.84 7.92
CA PHE A 37 -9.20 24.18 9.21
C PHE A 37 -8.19 24.69 10.25
N PHE A 38 -7.02 24.06 10.36
CA PHE A 38 -6.04 24.38 11.42
C PHE A 38 -4.97 25.38 10.99
N LEU A 39 -4.63 25.45 9.70
CA LEU A 39 -3.49 26.22 9.21
C LEU A 39 -3.86 27.52 8.48
N HIS A 40 -5.10 27.98 8.65
CA HIS A 40 -5.60 29.28 8.17
C HIS A 40 -5.21 29.58 6.70
N GLY A 41 -5.42 28.60 5.82
CA GLY A 41 -5.71 28.85 4.40
C GLY A 41 -4.63 28.56 3.36
N TYR A 42 -3.33 28.44 3.68
CA TYR A 42 -2.29 28.49 2.62
C TYR A 42 -1.21 27.40 2.59
N ARG A 43 -1.22 26.42 3.49
CA ARG A 43 -0.17 25.38 3.50
C ARG A 43 -0.71 24.07 2.90
N LYS A 44 -0.34 23.75 1.66
CA LYS A 44 -0.62 22.42 1.03
C LYS A 44 0.28 21.30 1.55
N TRP A 45 1.31 21.64 2.34
CA TRP A 45 2.27 20.69 2.90
C TRP A 45 1.64 19.51 3.70
N PRO A 46 0.59 19.70 4.52
CA PRO A 46 -0.07 18.60 5.23
C PRO A 46 -0.74 17.59 4.29
N MET A 47 -1.24 18.04 3.14
CA MET A 47 -1.78 17.15 2.09
C MET A 47 -0.67 16.24 1.56
N TYR A 48 0.46 16.82 1.17
CA TYR A 48 1.60 16.06 0.65
C TYR A 48 2.19 15.10 1.68
N ILE A 49 2.30 15.52 2.95
CA ILE A 49 2.74 14.64 4.04
C ILE A 49 1.73 13.51 4.26
N GLY A 50 0.44 13.83 4.38
CA GLY A 50 -0.60 12.84 4.60
C GLY A 50 -0.64 11.79 3.49
N GLY A 51 -0.59 12.23 2.23
CA GLY A 51 -0.51 11.34 1.08
C GLY A 51 0.78 10.52 1.04
N GLY A 52 1.93 11.13 1.33
CA GLY A 52 3.24 10.47 1.36
C GLY A 52 3.35 9.41 2.47
N LEU A 53 2.83 9.70 3.66
CA LEU A 53 2.76 8.73 4.76
C LEU A 53 1.84 7.56 4.42
N GLY A 54 0.67 7.85 3.83
CA GLY A 54 -0.25 6.82 3.36
C GLY A 54 0.38 5.91 2.29
N PHE A 55 1.10 6.50 1.34
CA PHE A 55 1.86 5.78 0.32
C PHE A 55 2.92 4.86 0.96
N GLY A 56 3.75 5.38 1.87
CA GLY A 56 4.80 4.61 2.51
C GLY A 56 4.26 3.41 3.31
N MET A 57 3.17 3.62 4.05
CA MET A 57 2.51 2.53 4.79
C MET A 57 1.81 1.51 3.89
N ALA A 58 1.32 1.90 2.72
CA ALA A 58 0.78 0.96 1.74
C ALA A 58 1.91 0.12 1.11
N TYR A 59 3.03 0.78 0.79
CA TYR A 59 4.19 0.12 0.18
C TYR A 59 4.81 -0.94 1.08
N SER A 60 5.09 -0.61 2.34
CA SER A 60 5.68 -1.58 3.28
C SER A 60 4.77 -2.79 3.52
N ASN A 61 3.46 -2.57 3.61
CA ASN A 61 2.48 -3.65 3.73
C ASN A 61 2.45 -4.53 2.47
N CYS A 62 2.48 -3.90 1.29
CA CYS A 62 2.46 -4.62 0.02
C CYS A 62 3.74 -5.43 -0.20
N GLU A 63 4.90 -4.82 0.02
CA GLU A 63 6.21 -5.46 -0.09
C GLU A 63 6.26 -6.70 0.81
N ASN A 64 5.85 -6.57 2.07
CA ASN A 64 5.81 -7.69 2.99
C ASN A 64 4.85 -8.80 2.51
N SER A 65 3.65 -8.45 2.02
CA SER A 65 2.69 -9.44 1.51
C SER A 65 3.20 -10.19 0.28
N LEU A 66 3.81 -9.48 -0.67
CA LEU A 66 4.35 -10.05 -1.89
C LEU A 66 5.61 -10.87 -1.63
N ASN A 67 6.54 -10.39 -0.80
CA ASN A 67 7.74 -11.13 -0.45
C ASN A 67 7.41 -12.44 0.26
N ASN A 68 6.46 -12.43 1.21
CA ASN A 68 6.01 -13.65 1.87
C ASN A 68 5.42 -14.67 0.87
N PHE A 69 4.67 -14.18 -0.12
CA PHE A 69 4.11 -15.04 -1.16
C PHE A 69 5.20 -15.60 -2.10
N LEU A 70 6.10 -14.74 -2.60
CA LEU A 70 7.19 -15.11 -3.50
C LEU A 70 8.15 -16.12 -2.86
N LEU A 71 8.48 -15.94 -1.58
CA LEU A 71 9.33 -16.88 -0.83
C LEU A 71 8.64 -18.23 -0.56
N SER A 72 7.31 -18.25 -0.55
CA SER A 72 6.52 -19.49 -0.38
C SER A 72 6.28 -20.24 -1.68
N MET A 73 6.51 -19.62 -2.84
CA MET A 73 6.41 -20.30 -4.12
C MET A 73 7.66 -21.13 -4.38
N ASP A 74 7.46 -22.43 -4.60
CA ASP A 74 8.52 -23.33 -5.04
C ASP A 74 9.03 -22.89 -6.43
N PRO A 75 10.35 -22.79 -6.67
CA PRO A 75 10.87 -22.37 -7.96
C PRO A 75 10.34 -23.32 -9.04
N LYS A 76 9.56 -22.80 -9.99
CA LYS A 76 9.13 -23.59 -11.14
C LYS A 76 10.39 -24.05 -11.85
N ALA A 77 10.71 -25.34 -11.74
CA ALA A 77 11.82 -25.93 -12.46
C ALA A 77 11.60 -25.67 -13.95
N CYS A 78 12.41 -24.78 -14.52
CA CYS A 78 12.37 -24.52 -15.96
C CYS A 78 12.79 -25.80 -16.67
N VAL A 79 11.81 -26.56 -17.17
CA VAL A 79 12.06 -27.66 -18.11
C VAL A 79 12.35 -27.01 -19.45
N ILE A 80 13.63 -26.90 -19.80
CA ILE A 80 14.07 -26.62 -21.16
C ILE A 80 13.72 -27.86 -21.98
N LYS A 81 12.79 -27.73 -22.92
CA LYS A 81 12.45 -28.77 -23.89
C LYS A 81 13.06 -28.44 -25.25
#